data_AF-A0A920HW16-F1
#
_entry.id   AF-A0A920HW16-F1
#
_cell.length_a   1.000
_cell.length_b   1.000
_cell.length_c   1.000
_cell.angle_alpha   90.00
_cell.angle_beta   90.00
_cell.angle_gamma   90.00
#
_symmetry.space_group_name_H-M   'P 1'
#
loop_
_entity.id
_entity.type
_entity.pdbx_description
1 polymer ?
#
loop_
_entity_poly.entity_id
_entity_poly.type
_entity_poly.pdbx_seq_one_letter_code
_entity_poly.pdbx_strand_id
1 'polypeptide(L)'
;MKIKSIRSHGITDNPYENVRIGTNARFDAIQAAVILCKLKIFDEELSREKYSRIYNQELKNIVETPITTNQVKSAWAHYTIRTRDRDGLREFLTKNSIPTMIYYPKGMHEQTAYQKYHNGDP
;
A
#
# COMPACT_ATOMS: atom_id res chain seq x y z
N MET A 1 -3.82 5.91 26.91
CA MET A 1 -3.31 4.81 26.04
C MET A 1 -1.86 5.08 25.66
N LYS A 2 -0.94 4.12 25.89
CA LYS A 2 0.51 4.23 25.66
C LYS A 2 0.90 4.80 24.28
N ILE A 3 0.14 4.47 23.23
CA ILE A 3 0.36 4.95 21.85
C ILE A 3 0.20 6.47 21.71
N LYS A 4 -0.81 7.09 22.33
CA LYS A 4 -1.02 8.55 22.23
C LYS A 4 0.17 9.33 22.80
N SER A 5 0.74 8.82 23.88
CA SER A 5 1.94 9.37 24.50
C SER A 5 3.16 9.19 23.60
N ILE A 6 3.44 7.97 23.12
CA ILE A 6 4.57 7.72 22.20
C ILE A 6 4.47 8.61 20.95
N ARG A 7 3.29 8.76 20.37
CA ARG A 7 3.04 9.61 19.18
C ARG A 7 3.40 11.09 19.39
N SER A 8 3.34 11.56 20.63
CA SER A 8 3.53 12.95 21.02
C SER A 8 4.65 13.06 22.05
N HIS A 9 5.89 12.77 21.66
CA HIS A 9 7.12 12.92 22.45
C HIS A 9 7.18 12.15 23.78
N GLY A 10 6.24 11.24 24.05
CA GLY A 10 6.18 10.51 25.32
C GLY A 10 5.42 11.24 26.43
N ILE A 11 4.65 12.26 26.07
CA ILE A 11 3.93 13.14 26.99
C ILE A 11 2.88 12.40 27.83
N THR A 12 2.66 12.85 29.07
CA THR A 12 1.51 12.44 29.91
C THR A 12 0.33 13.38 29.68
N ASP A 13 -0.67 13.32 30.57
CA ASP A 13 -1.72 14.34 30.61
C ASP A 13 -1.18 15.70 31.11
N ASN A 14 0.01 15.71 31.74
CA ASN A 14 0.79 16.93 31.97
C ASN A 14 1.65 17.23 30.73
N PRO A 15 1.44 18.36 30.03
CA PRO A 15 2.14 18.68 28.79
C PRO A 15 3.64 19.00 28.96
N TYR A 16 4.12 19.12 30.20
CA TYR A 16 5.53 19.39 30.50
C TYR A 16 6.27 18.15 31.00
N GLU A 17 5.62 16.99 31.04
CA GLU A 17 6.20 15.75 31.53
C GLU A 17 6.23 14.68 30.45
N ASN A 18 7.44 14.21 30.12
CA ASN A 18 7.66 13.09 29.22
C ASN A 18 8.12 11.88 30.02
N VAL A 19 7.27 10.86 30.14
CA VAL A 19 7.53 9.65 30.97
C VAL A 19 8.19 8.51 30.19
N ARG A 20 8.45 8.71 28.90
CA ARG A 20 9.06 7.72 28.00
C ARG A 20 9.62 8.41 26.76
N ILE A 21 10.51 7.72 26.05
CA ILE A 21 10.93 8.16 24.71
C ILE A 21 9.75 8.01 23.75
N GLY A 22 9.40 9.08 23.06
CA GLY A 22 8.39 9.10 22.01
C GLY A 22 8.93 9.66 20.70
N THR A 23 8.01 9.93 19.77
CA THR A 23 8.26 10.49 18.44
C THR A 23 7.37 11.72 18.24
N ASN A 24 7.60 12.48 17.17
CA ASN A 24 6.64 13.49 16.70
C ASN A 24 5.86 12.93 15.51
N ALA A 25 4.89 12.05 15.77
CA ALA A 25 4.10 11.36 14.75
C ALA A 25 2.62 11.78 14.77
N ARG A 26 2.36 13.05 15.10
CA ARG A 26 1.01 13.61 15.07
C ARG A 26 0.51 13.70 13.63
N PHE A 27 -0.81 13.67 13.48
CA PHE A 27 -1.46 13.83 12.19
C PHE A 27 -2.02 15.24 12.08
N ASP A 28 -1.70 15.93 10.98
CA ASP A 28 -1.98 17.35 10.83
C ASP A 28 -3.48 17.61 10.69
N ALA A 29 -3.95 18.72 11.26
CA ALA A 29 -5.37 19.09 11.22
C ALA A 29 -5.90 19.29 9.78
N ILE A 30 -5.07 19.84 8.89
CA ILE A 30 -5.42 20.01 7.47
C ILE A 30 -5.57 18.63 6.79
N GLN A 31 -4.65 17.70 7.04
CA GLN A 31 -4.73 16.34 6.49
C GLN A 31 -5.97 15.61 7.03
N ALA A 32 -6.33 15.82 8.30
CA ALA A 32 -7.55 15.29 8.90
C ALA A 32 -8.81 15.83 8.22
N ALA A 33 -8.89 17.12 7.93
CA ALA A 33 -10.01 17.70 7.19
C ALA A 33 -10.16 17.06 5.80
N VAL A 34 -9.06 16.87 5.07
CA VAL A 34 -9.08 16.22 3.75
C VAL A 34 -9.55 14.76 3.85
N ILE A 35 -9.03 13.99 4.82
CA ILE A 35 -9.45 12.60 5.02
C ILE A 35 -10.93 12.52 5.41
N LEU A 36 -11.44 13.41 6.26
CA LEU A 36 -12.85 13.42 6.63
C LEU A 36 -13.77 13.62 5.42
N CYS A 37 -13.37 14.47 4.47
CA CYS A 37 -14.10 14.62 3.20
C CYS A 37 -14.02 13.33 2.35
N LYS A 38 -12.85 12.71 2.24
CA LYS A 38 -12.68 11.45 1.49
C LYS A 38 -13.43 10.27 2.11
N LEU A 39 -13.53 10.22 3.44
CA LEU A 39 -14.26 9.16 4.15
C LEU A 39 -15.75 9.17 3.82
N LYS A 40 -16.34 10.34 3.52
CA LYS A 40 -17.76 10.44 3.11
C LYS A 40 -18.06 9.72 1.80
N ILE A 41 -17.08 9.59 0.91
CA ILE A 41 -17.22 8.96 -0.41
C ILE A 41 -16.46 7.62 -0.48
N PHE A 42 -15.98 7.09 0.65
CA PHE A 42 -15.09 5.93 0.65
C PHE A 42 -15.76 4.67 0.11
N ASP A 43 -17.03 4.43 0.44
CA ASP A 43 -17.76 3.26 -0.05
C ASP A 43 -17.95 3.29 -1.57
N GLU A 44 -18.15 4.48 -2.16
CA GLU A 44 -18.21 4.67 -3.61
C GLU A 44 -16.84 4.38 -4.26
N GLU A 45 -15.76 4.85 -3.64
CA GLU A 45 -14.38 4.56 -4.07
C GLU A 45 -14.04 3.06 -4.00
N LEU A 46 -14.68 2.29 -3.10
CA LEU A 46 -14.55 0.83 -3.03
C LEU A 46 -15.27 0.09 -4.18
N SER A 47 -16.04 0.78 -5.02
CA SER A 47 -16.72 0.17 -6.19
C SER A 47 -15.76 -0.24 -7.32
N ARG A 48 -14.44 -0.10 -7.12
CA ARG A 48 -13.36 -0.51 -8.03
C ARG A 48 -13.35 -1.99 -8.37
N GLU A 49 -13.99 -2.84 -7.56
CA GLU A 49 -14.14 -4.28 -7.82
C GLU A 49 -14.72 -4.58 -9.21
N LYS A 50 -15.60 -3.73 -9.74
CA LYS A 50 -16.14 -3.91 -11.09
C LYS A 50 -15.03 -3.96 -12.16
N TYR A 51 -13.98 -3.15 -12.01
CA TYR A 51 -12.86 -3.11 -12.96
C TYR A 51 -11.97 -4.33 -12.83
N SER A 52 -11.77 -4.86 -11.62
CA SER A 52 -10.96 -6.08 -11.44
C SER A 52 -11.62 -7.30 -12.08
N ARG A 53 -12.96 -7.37 -12.07
CA ARG A 53 -13.71 -8.43 -12.78
C ARG A 53 -13.51 -8.35 -14.30
N ILE A 54 -13.56 -7.15 -14.87
CA ILE A 54 -13.27 -6.92 -16.30
C ILE A 54 -11.85 -7.38 -16.61
N TYR A 55 -10.84 -6.88 -15.88
CA TYR A 55 -9.46 -7.29 -16.12
C TYR A 55 -9.24 -8.81 -15.95
N ASN A 56 -9.84 -9.42 -14.92
CA ASN A 56 -9.76 -10.88 -14.75
C ASN A 56 -10.33 -11.62 -15.95
N GLN A 57 -11.47 -11.18 -16.49
CA GLN A 57 -12.10 -11.82 -17.64
C GLN A 57 -11.24 -11.69 -18.91
N GLU A 58 -10.72 -10.50 -19.17
CA GLU A 58 -9.98 -10.19 -20.40
C GLU A 58 -8.53 -10.69 -20.37
N LEU A 59 -7.91 -10.76 -19.19
CA LEU A 59 -6.47 -11.05 -19.06
C LEU A 59 -6.14 -12.47 -18.58
N LYS A 60 -7.12 -13.27 -18.10
CA LYS A 60 -6.88 -14.61 -17.50
C LYS A 60 -6.06 -15.59 -18.36
N ASN A 61 -6.10 -15.44 -19.68
CA ASN A 61 -5.42 -16.33 -20.62
C ASN A 61 -4.11 -15.72 -21.17
N ILE A 62 -3.77 -14.49 -20.76
CA ILE A 62 -2.63 -13.73 -21.27
C ILE A 62 -1.55 -13.63 -20.19
N VAL A 63 -1.96 -13.42 -18.94
CA VAL A 63 -1.10 -13.25 -17.77
C VAL A 63 -1.71 -13.96 -16.56
N GLU A 64 -0.91 -14.17 -15.52
CA GLU A 64 -1.42 -14.62 -14.24
C GLU A 64 -2.15 -13.45 -13.56
N THR A 65 -3.47 -13.55 -13.45
CA THR A 65 -4.33 -12.55 -12.81
C THR A 65 -4.38 -12.72 -11.28
N PRO A 66 -4.69 -11.67 -10.52
CA PRO A 66 -4.79 -11.75 -9.07
C PRO A 66 -5.98 -12.65 -8.66
N ILE A 67 -5.71 -13.57 -7.74
CA ILE A 67 -6.72 -14.49 -7.21
C ILE A 67 -7.36 -13.85 -5.98
N THR A 68 -8.70 -13.84 -5.93
CA THR A 68 -9.47 -13.46 -4.74
C THR A 68 -10.29 -14.63 -4.23
N THR A 69 -10.32 -14.80 -2.91
CA THR A 69 -11.19 -15.77 -2.26
C THR A 69 -12.50 -15.12 -1.85
N ASN A 70 -13.62 -15.87 -1.87
CA ASN A 70 -14.94 -15.36 -1.50
C ASN A 70 -15.06 -14.88 -0.04
N GLN A 71 -14.05 -15.13 0.80
CA GLN A 71 -14.04 -14.75 2.22
C GLN A 71 -13.48 -13.34 2.48
N VAL A 72 -12.95 -12.65 1.46
CA VAL A 72 -12.33 -11.33 1.63
C VAL A 72 -12.85 -10.32 0.60
N LYS A 73 -13.07 -9.09 1.05
CA LYS A 73 -13.34 -7.94 0.17
C LYS A 73 -12.04 -7.17 -0.05
N SER A 74 -11.59 -7.10 -1.30
CA SER A 74 -10.43 -6.28 -1.68
C SER A 74 -10.88 -4.85 -2.01
N ALA A 75 -10.14 -3.86 -1.54
CA ALA A 75 -10.31 -2.46 -1.95
C ALA A 75 -9.75 -2.18 -3.36
N TRP A 76 -9.00 -3.14 -3.94
CA TRP A 76 -8.40 -3.02 -5.27
C TRP A 76 -7.57 -1.74 -5.45
N ALA A 77 -6.75 -1.41 -4.43
CA ALA A 77 -5.83 -0.27 -4.50
C ALA A 77 -4.88 -0.37 -5.71
N HIS A 78 -4.43 -1.59 -6.01
CA HIS A 78 -3.72 -1.94 -7.23
C HIS A 78 -4.28 -3.24 -7.79
N TYR A 79 -4.34 -3.34 -9.12
CA TYR A 79 -4.60 -4.59 -9.82
C TYR A 79 -3.26 -5.16 -10.31
N THR A 80 -2.78 -6.21 -9.65
CA THR A 80 -1.42 -6.73 -9.87
C THR A 80 -1.47 -8.03 -10.66
N ILE A 81 -0.76 -8.06 -11.78
CA ILE A 81 -0.59 -9.25 -12.63
C ILE A 81 0.82 -9.82 -12.49
N ARG A 82 1.00 -11.10 -12.80
CA ARG A 82 2.32 -11.71 -12.96
C ARG A 82 2.52 -12.18 -14.40
N THR A 83 3.74 -12.03 -14.90
CA THR A 83 4.15 -12.43 -16.24
C THR A 83 5.60 -12.91 -16.20
N ARG A 84 6.01 -13.71 -17.18
CA ARG A 84 7.38 -14.21 -17.31
C ARG A 84 8.38 -13.10 -17.67
N ASP A 85 7.96 -12.16 -18.52
CA ASP A 85 8.77 -11.01 -18.93
C ASP A 85 8.09 -9.70 -18.48
N ARG A 86 8.32 -9.34 -17.22
CA ARG A 86 7.67 -8.18 -16.59
C ARG A 86 8.20 -6.88 -17.16
N ASP A 87 9.52 -6.77 -17.32
CA ASP A 87 10.16 -5.54 -17.77
C ASP A 87 9.84 -5.28 -19.24
N GLY A 88 9.87 -6.30 -20.12
CA GLY A 88 9.42 -6.17 -21.50
C GLY A 88 7.96 -5.76 -21.63
N LEU A 89 7.06 -6.35 -20.83
CA LEU A 89 5.65 -5.95 -20.81
C LEU A 89 5.48 -4.49 -20.36
N ARG A 90 6.20 -4.06 -19.33
CA ARG A 90 6.15 -2.66 -18.83
C ARG A 90 6.63 -1.68 -19.90
N GLU A 91 7.71 -1.98 -20.60
CA GLU A 91 8.20 -1.15 -21.71
C GLU A 91 7.18 -1.07 -22.84
N PHE A 92 6.59 -2.20 -23.24
CA PHE A 92 5.54 -2.25 -24.26
C PHE A 92 4.34 -1.37 -23.87
N LEU A 93 3.83 -1.51 -22.64
CA LEU A 93 2.71 -0.71 -22.16
C LEU A 93 3.05 0.79 -22.10
N THR A 94 4.27 1.13 -21.66
CA THR A 94 4.75 2.52 -21.62
C THR A 94 4.81 3.15 -23.02
N LYS A 95 5.31 2.41 -24.02
CA LYS A 95 5.33 2.85 -25.44
C LYS A 95 3.92 3.08 -26.00
N ASN A 96 2.91 2.42 -25.43
CA ASN A 96 1.49 2.59 -25.75
C ASN A 96 0.77 3.56 -24.79
N SER A 97 1.51 4.38 -24.04
CA SER A 97 0.96 5.37 -23.10
C SER A 97 0.09 4.79 -21.99
N ILE A 98 0.32 3.53 -21.60
CA ILE A 98 -0.36 2.86 -20.48
C ILE A 98 0.58 2.87 -19.27
N PRO A 99 0.31 3.70 -18.24
CA PRO A 99 1.17 3.80 -17.07
C PRO A 99 1.04 2.53 -16.21
N THR A 100 2.17 2.01 -15.77
CA THR A 100 2.25 0.87 -14.86
C THR A 100 3.32 1.09 -13.80
N MET A 101 3.18 0.42 -12.66
CA MET A 101 4.13 0.48 -11.55
C MET A 101 4.44 -0.92 -11.03
N ILE A 102 5.64 -1.07 -10.48
CA ILE A 102 6.10 -2.31 -9.86
C ILE A 102 6.07 -2.13 -8.34
N TYR A 103 5.21 -2.89 -7.67
CA TYR A 103 5.11 -2.94 -6.21
C TYR A 103 5.34 -4.37 -5.72
N TYR A 104 6.54 -4.74 -5.29
CA TYR A 104 7.80 -4.00 -5.26
C TYR A 104 8.86 -4.73 -6.13
N PRO A 105 9.90 -4.03 -6.64
CA PRO A 105 10.89 -4.65 -7.52
C PRO A 105 11.87 -5.58 -6.80
N LYS A 106 12.02 -5.43 -5.48
CA LYS A 106 12.92 -6.21 -4.63
C LYS A 106 12.21 -6.60 -3.34
N GLY A 107 12.48 -7.80 -2.87
CA GLY A 107 12.08 -8.26 -1.55
C GLY A 107 12.77 -7.45 -0.46
N MET A 108 12.21 -7.46 0.76
CA MET A 108 12.80 -6.74 1.90
C MET A 108 14.19 -7.27 2.25
N HIS A 109 14.44 -8.58 2.08
CA HIS A 109 15.75 -9.22 2.25
C HIS A 109 16.75 -8.89 1.13
N GLU A 110 16.39 -8.09 0.13
CA GLU A 110 17.34 -7.66 -0.92
C GLU A 110 17.67 -6.17 -0.78
N GLN A 111 17.00 -5.48 0.14
CA GLN A 111 17.20 -4.07 0.39
C GLN A 111 18.48 -3.86 1.22
N THR A 112 19.34 -2.94 0.78
CA THR A 112 20.63 -2.66 1.43
C THR A 112 20.50 -2.36 2.93
N ALA A 113 19.41 -1.69 3.33
CA ALA A 113 19.13 -1.37 4.74
C ALA A 113 19.00 -2.62 5.64
N TYR A 114 18.69 -3.78 5.05
CA TYR A 114 18.43 -5.02 5.77
C TYR A 114 19.56 -6.04 5.70
N GLN A 115 20.64 -5.77 4.95
CA GLN A 115 21.74 -6.73 4.72
C GLN A 115 22.33 -7.36 5.97
N LYS A 116 22.40 -6.60 7.08
CA LYS A 116 22.94 -7.11 8.36
C LYS A 116 21.95 -7.95 9.18
N TYR A 117 20.71 -8.06 8.73
CA TYR A 117 19.61 -8.71 9.45
C TYR A 117 19.09 -9.97 8.72
N HIS A 118 19.64 -10.32 7.56
CA HIS A 118 19.31 -11.55 6.86
C HIS A 118 20.58 -12.14 6.25
N ASN A 119 20.55 -13.46 6.02
CA ASN A 119 21.68 -14.17 5.41
C ASN A 119 21.58 -14.25 3.88
N GLY A 120 20.55 -13.64 3.29
CA GLY A 120 20.34 -13.61 1.84
C GLY A 120 19.40 -14.71 1.34
N ASP A 121 18.92 -15.56 2.25
CA ASP A 121 17.87 -16.54 1.96
C ASP A 121 16.50 -15.85 1.79
N PRO A 122 15.68 -16.27 0.80
CA PRO A 122 14.33 -15.76 0.58
C PRO A 122 13.37 -15.91 1.77
#